data_AF-A0A067R6R1-F1
#
_entry.id   AF-A0A067R6R1-F1
#
_cell.length_a   1.000
_cell.length_b   1.000
_cell.length_c   1.000
_cell.angle_alpha   90.00
_cell.angle_beta   90.00
_cell.angle_gamma   90.00
#
_symmetry.space_group_name_H-M   'P 1'
#
loop_
_entity.id
_entity.type
_entity.pdbx_description
1 polymer ?
#
loop_
_entity_poly.entity_id
_entity_poly.type
_entity_poly.pdbx_seq_one_letter_code
_entity_poly.pdbx_strand_id
1 'polypeptide(L)'
;MIDSGSPQVKLQTLKLLVNLSTNEDMVPSLLAAEAPRRLIYLLDPSTNEDILLRVVTLLANLTNIAKELKLDPSIDLPAEDKAASPDTIRYAAIYGVNTQEKMQSKAFVLMNQHRNEDVRFHARKMYEAIKS
;
A
#
# COMPACT_ATOMS: atom_id res chain seq x y z
N MET A 1 -0.62 -11.66 -10.00
CA MET A 1 0.65 -12.31 -9.57
C MET A 1 0.83 -12.41 -8.05
N ILE A 2 0.32 -11.46 -7.24
CA ILE A 2 0.36 -11.55 -5.76
C ILE A 2 -0.74 -12.49 -5.21
N ASP A 3 -1.83 -12.69 -5.96
CA ASP A 3 -2.93 -13.57 -5.55
C ASP A 3 -2.64 -15.06 -5.78
N SER A 4 -1.87 -15.43 -6.81
CA SER A 4 -1.70 -16.81 -7.30
C SER A 4 -0.26 -17.40 -7.23
N GLY A 5 0.75 -16.65 -6.79
CA GLY A 5 2.13 -17.14 -6.66
C GLY A 5 2.39 -17.94 -5.36
N SER A 6 3.44 -18.76 -5.33
CA SER A 6 3.90 -19.42 -4.10
C SER A 6 4.25 -18.38 -3.02
N PRO A 7 4.19 -18.70 -1.72
CA PRO A 7 4.52 -17.75 -0.64
C PRO A 7 5.91 -17.10 -0.83
N GLN A 8 6.86 -17.85 -1.36
CA GLN A 8 8.20 -17.37 -1.71
C GLN A 8 8.17 -16.33 -2.82
N VAL A 9 7.43 -16.58 -3.91
CA VAL A 9 7.27 -15.61 -5.00
C VAL A 9 6.57 -14.35 -4.50
N LYS A 10 5.52 -14.47 -3.67
CA LYS A 10 4.85 -13.31 -3.06
C LYS A 10 5.81 -12.45 -2.25
N LEU A 11 6.64 -13.08 -1.42
CA LEU A 11 7.62 -12.37 -0.60
C LEU A 11 8.67 -11.65 -1.46
N GLN A 12 9.19 -12.31 -2.51
CA GLN A 12 10.17 -11.69 -3.40
C GLN A 12 9.57 -10.54 -4.21
N THR A 13 8.34 -10.69 -4.70
CA THR A 13 7.63 -9.59 -5.36
C THR A 13 7.40 -8.42 -4.41
N LEU A 14 7.00 -8.68 -3.15
CA LEU A 14 6.82 -7.62 -2.15
C LEU A 14 8.13 -6.89 -1.85
N LYS A 15 9.25 -7.61 -1.74
CA LYS A 15 10.58 -7.00 -1.58
C LYS A 15 10.93 -6.07 -2.74
N LEU A 16 10.69 -6.53 -3.98
CA LEU A 16 10.92 -5.70 -5.16
C LEU A 16 10.03 -4.45 -5.12
N LEU A 17 8.73 -4.60 -4.86
CA LEU A 17 7.81 -3.46 -4.78
C LEU A 17 8.19 -2.46 -3.68
N VAL A 18 8.64 -2.94 -2.51
CA VAL A 18 9.14 -2.05 -1.45
C VAL A 18 10.35 -1.24 -1.96
N ASN A 19 11.31 -1.89 -2.62
CA ASN A 19 12.47 -1.20 -3.17
C ASN A 19 12.11 -0.21 -4.29
N LEU A 20 11.09 -0.51 -5.09
CA LEU A 20 10.61 0.43 -6.11
C LEU A 20 9.84 1.60 -5.47
N SER A 21 9.13 1.35 -4.36
CA SER A 21 8.38 2.40 -3.65
C SER A 21 9.26 3.40 -2.90
N THR A 22 10.55 3.12 -2.72
CA THR A 22 11.49 4.11 -2.18
C THR A 22 12.00 5.07 -3.24
N ASN A 23 11.72 4.81 -4.52
CA ASN A 23 12.02 5.73 -5.60
C ASN A 23 10.77 6.59 -5.89
N GLU A 24 10.86 7.89 -5.62
CA GLU A 24 9.76 8.85 -5.76
C GLU A 24 9.18 8.88 -7.17
N ASP A 25 10.02 8.79 -8.20
CA ASP A 25 9.60 8.80 -9.62
C ASP A 25 8.74 7.59 -9.99
N MET A 26 8.93 6.47 -9.28
CA MET A 26 8.20 5.24 -9.54
C MET A 26 6.85 5.16 -8.80
N VAL A 27 6.64 5.96 -7.76
CA VAL A 27 5.44 5.92 -6.93
C VAL A 27 4.15 6.19 -7.73
N PRO A 28 4.07 7.18 -8.64
CA PRO A 28 2.90 7.38 -9.47
C PRO A 28 2.56 6.15 -10.32
N SER A 29 3.58 5.52 -10.93
CA SER A 29 3.41 4.29 -11.72
C SER A 29 2.95 3.11 -10.85
N LEU A 30 3.46 2.99 -9.61
CA LEU A 30 3.04 1.96 -8.67
C LEU A 30 1.62 2.17 -8.13
N LEU A 31 1.16 3.42 -8.03
CA LEU A 31 -0.20 3.79 -7.64
C LEU A 31 -1.21 3.60 -8.79
N ALA A 32 -0.76 3.76 -10.04
CA ALA A 32 -1.54 3.45 -11.23
C ALA A 32 -1.72 1.93 -11.44
N ALA A 33 -0.77 1.12 -10.97
CA ALA A 33 -0.81 -0.33 -11.12
C ALA A 33 -1.95 -1.02 -10.34
N GLU A 34 -2.37 -2.20 -10.80
CA GLU A 34 -3.43 -2.99 -10.16
C GLU A 34 -3.06 -3.40 -8.71
N ALA A 35 -3.91 -3.03 -7.74
CA ALA A 35 -3.77 -3.53 -6.38
C ALA A 35 -4.21 -4.99 -6.26
N PRO A 36 -3.55 -5.79 -5.40
CA PRO A 36 -4.10 -7.06 -4.98
C PRO A 36 -5.49 -6.84 -4.36
N ARG A 37 -6.51 -7.56 -4.85
CA ARG A 37 -7.88 -7.47 -4.31
C ARG A 37 -7.94 -7.78 -2.81
N ARG A 38 -6.92 -8.49 -2.30
CA ARG A 38 -6.78 -8.88 -0.89
C ARG A 38 -5.85 -7.99 -0.06
N LEU A 39 -5.44 -6.83 -0.56
CA LEU A 39 -4.46 -5.97 0.11
C LEU A 39 -4.86 -5.60 1.55
N ILE A 40 -6.14 -5.29 1.77
CA ILE A 40 -6.69 -4.96 3.11
C ILE A 40 -6.67 -6.18 4.04
N TYR A 41 -6.84 -7.39 3.51
CA TYR A 41 -6.80 -8.63 4.30
C TYR A 41 -5.38 -9.00 4.71
N LEU A 42 -4.35 -8.50 4.01
CA LEU A 42 -2.95 -8.68 4.40
C LEU A 42 -2.55 -7.75 5.57
N LEU A 43 -3.32 -6.70 5.84
CA LEU A 43 -3.17 -5.85 7.02
C LEU A 43 -3.88 -6.47 8.22
N ASP A 44 -3.43 -7.65 8.63
CA ASP A 44 -3.97 -8.39 9.76
C ASP A 44 -2.85 -8.97 10.62
N PRO A 45 -2.93 -8.90 11.96
CA PRO A 45 -1.92 -9.48 12.86
C PRO A 45 -1.72 -11.00 12.68
N SER A 46 -2.71 -11.71 12.12
CA SER A 46 -2.60 -13.15 11.82
C SER A 46 -1.83 -13.45 10.53
N THR A 47 -1.53 -12.43 9.71
CA THR A 47 -0.72 -12.59 8.50
C THR A 47 0.71 -12.90 8.90
N ASN A 48 1.41 -13.72 8.09
CA ASN A 48 2.83 -13.98 8.27
C ASN A 48 3.60 -12.65 8.46
N GLU A 49 4.34 -12.55 9.56
CA GLU A 49 4.99 -11.30 9.97
C GLU A 49 5.88 -10.72 8.87
N ASP A 50 6.58 -11.59 8.13
CA ASP A 50 7.44 -11.10 7.07
C ASP A 50 6.65 -10.45 5.95
N ILE A 51 5.55 -11.07 5.52
CA ILE A 51 4.66 -10.53 4.50
C ILE A 51 4.02 -9.23 4.99
N LEU A 52 3.50 -9.24 6.23
CA LEU A 52 2.83 -8.10 6.84
C LEU A 52 3.74 -6.88 6.90
N LEU A 53 4.98 -7.05 7.35
CA LEU A 53 5.98 -5.98 7.40
C LEU A 53 6.19 -5.35 6.02
N ARG A 54 6.40 -6.16 4.97
CA ARG A 54 6.68 -5.62 3.63
C ARG A 54 5.45 -4.94 3.02
N VAL A 55 4.24 -5.45 3.30
CA VAL A 55 3.00 -4.80 2.87
C VAL A 55 2.80 -3.46 3.55
N VAL A 56 2.98 -3.40 4.88
CA VAL A 56 2.88 -2.16 5.66
C VAL A 56 3.94 -1.14 5.25
N THR A 57 5.19 -1.57 5.03
CA THR A 57 6.27 -0.69 4.55
C THR A 57 5.98 -0.14 3.16
N LEU A 58 5.54 -0.98 2.23
CA LEU A 58 5.15 -0.57 0.88
C LEU A 58 4.05 0.48 0.93
N LEU A 59 2.98 0.22 1.67
CA LEU A 59 1.87 1.15 1.79
C LEU A 59 2.30 2.46 2.46
N ALA A 60 3.08 2.40 3.53
CA ALA A 60 3.62 3.58 4.19
C ALA A 60 4.43 4.45 3.22
N ASN A 61 5.30 3.85 2.41
CA ASN A 61 6.10 4.59 1.44
C ASN A 61 5.22 5.23 0.37
N LEU A 62 4.30 4.48 -0.22
CA LEU A 62 3.37 4.99 -1.23
C LEU A 62 2.52 6.14 -0.70
N THR A 63 1.93 6.01 0.50
CA THR A 63 1.08 7.06 1.07
C THR A 63 1.86 8.31 1.46
N ASN A 64 3.12 8.17 1.91
CA ASN A 64 3.93 9.33 2.26
C ASN A 64 4.41 10.07 1.03
N ILE A 65 4.93 9.36 0.03
CA ILE A 65 5.40 9.99 -1.20
C ILE A 65 4.22 10.58 -1.97
N ALA A 66 3.06 9.92 -2.01
CA ALA A 66 1.85 10.50 -2.59
C ALA A 66 1.44 11.82 -1.92
N LYS A 67 1.60 11.90 -0.59
CA LYS A 67 1.35 13.12 0.19
C LYS A 67 2.41 14.19 -0.09
N GLU A 68 3.68 13.83 -0.16
CA GLU A 68 4.80 14.76 -0.42
C GLU A 68 4.70 15.36 -1.83
N LEU A 69 4.41 14.53 -2.82
CA LEU A 69 4.21 14.93 -4.21
C LEU A 69 2.86 15.63 -4.44
N LYS A 70 1.96 15.64 -3.44
CA LYS A 70 0.57 16.14 -3.55
C LYS A 70 -0.13 15.64 -4.81
N LEU A 71 0.05 14.34 -5.10
CA LEU A 71 -0.38 13.76 -6.38
C LEU A 71 -1.87 14.01 -6.60
N ASP A 72 -2.20 14.75 -7.66
CA ASP A 72 -3.55 14.81 -8.17
C ASP A 72 -3.76 13.58 -9.05
N PRO A 73 -4.65 12.65 -8.69
CA PRO A 73 -4.91 11.45 -9.48
C PRO A 73 -5.38 11.75 -10.91
N SER A 74 -5.80 12.98 -11.21
CA SER A 74 -6.23 13.42 -12.54
C SER A 74 -5.08 13.91 -13.43
N ILE A 75 -3.93 14.28 -12.84
CA ILE A 75 -2.81 14.94 -13.55
C ILE A 75 -1.51 14.15 -13.45
N ASP A 76 -1.19 13.60 -12.28
CA ASP A 76 0.14 13.06 -12.01
C ASP A 76 0.27 11.54 -12.22
N LEU A 77 -0.84 10.86 -12.51
CA LEU A 77 -0.83 9.45 -12.86
C LEU A 77 -0.67 9.27 -14.38
N PRO A 78 0.31 8.46 -14.84
CA PRO A 78 0.62 8.33 -16.27
C PRO A 78 -0.60 7.85 -17.07
N ALA A 79 -0.90 8.57 -18.16
CA ALA A 79 -2.09 8.36 -18.98
C ALA A 79 -2.05 7.12 -19.88
N GLU A 80 -0.90 6.44 -20.00
CA GLU A 80 -0.75 5.24 -20.84
C GLU A 80 -1.55 4.03 -20.31
N ASP A 81 -1.93 4.06 -19.02
CA ASP A 81 -2.88 3.13 -18.38
C ASP A 81 -4.30 3.71 -18.23
N LYS A 82 -4.75 4.57 -19.17
CA LYS A 82 -6.19 4.84 -19.36
C LYS A 82 -6.93 3.62 -19.94
N ALA A 83 -6.66 2.42 -19.43
CA ALA A 83 -7.37 1.20 -19.77
C ALA A 83 -8.72 1.16 -19.06
N ALA A 84 -9.69 1.91 -19.59
CA ALA A 84 -11.11 1.55 -19.65
C ALA A 84 -11.64 0.61 -18.54
N SER A 85 -11.81 1.07 -17.29
CA SER A 85 -12.85 0.60 -16.36
C SER A 85 -12.87 1.46 -15.07
N PRO A 86 -13.98 1.46 -14.30
CA PRO A 86 -14.29 2.45 -13.24
C PRO A 86 -13.34 2.51 -12.04
N ASP A 87 -12.28 1.71 -12.04
CA ASP A 87 -11.41 1.43 -10.92
C ASP A 87 -9.96 1.82 -11.27
N THR A 88 -9.49 2.96 -10.78
CA THR A 88 -8.05 3.26 -10.62
C THR A 88 -7.53 2.40 -9.45
N ILE A 89 -7.16 1.15 -9.75
CA ILE A 89 -7.33 0.00 -8.85
C ILE A 89 -6.52 0.06 -7.53
N ARG A 90 -5.36 0.74 -7.43
CA ARG A 90 -4.60 0.84 -6.17
C ARG A 90 -4.79 2.14 -5.40
N TYR A 91 -4.77 3.29 -6.08
CA TYR A 91 -5.06 4.56 -5.44
C TYR A 91 -6.47 4.55 -4.82
N ALA A 92 -7.49 4.06 -5.53
CA ALA A 92 -8.84 3.90 -4.98
C ALA A 92 -8.91 2.83 -3.88
N ALA A 93 -8.06 1.80 -3.91
CA ALA A 93 -7.95 0.84 -2.83
C ALA A 93 -7.27 1.39 -1.57
N ILE A 94 -6.61 2.55 -1.63
CA ILE A 94 -5.99 3.22 -0.46
C ILE A 94 -6.84 4.41 0.00
N TYR A 95 -7.27 5.26 -0.95
CA TYR A 95 -7.97 6.53 -0.71
C TYR A 95 -9.47 6.49 -1.02
N GLY A 96 -10.02 5.34 -1.45
CA GLY A 96 -11.46 5.21 -1.66
C GLY A 96 -12.22 5.33 -0.33
N VAL A 97 -13.31 6.09 -0.31
CA VAL A 97 -14.04 6.52 0.90
C VAL A 97 -14.33 5.38 1.89
N ASN A 98 -14.80 4.21 1.42
CA ASN A 98 -15.10 3.05 2.27
C ASN A 98 -13.88 2.20 2.66
N THR A 99 -12.76 2.39 1.96
CA THR A 99 -11.55 1.59 2.09
C THR A 99 -10.51 2.30 2.94
N GLN A 100 -10.46 3.62 2.87
CA GLN A 100 -9.58 4.49 3.64
C GLN A 100 -9.84 4.32 5.14
N GLU A 101 -11.10 4.35 5.58
CA GLU A 101 -11.47 4.15 6.98
C GLU A 101 -11.06 2.75 7.50
N LYS A 102 -11.19 1.73 6.65
CA LYS A 102 -10.76 0.35 6.97
C LYS A 102 -9.23 0.25 7.06
N MET A 103 -8.51 0.90 6.15
CA MET A 103 -7.05 0.97 6.20
C MET A 103 -6.55 1.70 7.44
N GLN A 104 -7.16 2.85 7.77
CA GLN A 104 -6.84 3.60 8.98
C GLN A 104 -7.10 2.76 10.24
N SER A 105 -8.24 2.10 10.32
CA SER A 105 -8.59 1.23 11.45
C SER A 105 -7.60 0.06 11.61
N LYS A 106 -7.23 -0.60 10.50
CA LYS A 106 -6.24 -1.69 10.52
C LYS A 106 -4.84 -1.19 10.86
N ALA A 107 -4.43 -0.03 10.34
CA ALA A 107 -3.16 0.62 10.69
C ALA A 107 -3.11 0.96 12.18
N PHE A 108 -4.22 1.49 12.73
CA PHE A 108 -4.35 1.83 14.14
C PHE A 108 -4.23 0.61 15.05
N VAL A 109 -4.84 -0.51 14.67
CA VAL A 109 -4.68 -1.78 15.41
C VAL A 109 -3.23 -2.25 15.35
N LEU A 110 -2.63 -2.28 14.16
CA LEU A 110 -1.26 -2.75 13.96
C LEU A 110 -0.24 -1.90 14.72
N MET A 111 -0.38 -0.57 14.71
CA MET A 111 0.57 0.31 15.41
C MET A 111 0.52 0.21 16.94
N ASN A 112 -0.62 -0.21 17.51
CA ASN A 112 -0.79 -0.30 18.97
C ASN A 112 -0.64 -1.72 19.52
N GLN A 113 -0.98 -2.75 18.74
CA GLN A 113 -1.12 -4.12 19.24
C GLN A 113 -0.13 -5.12 18.64
N HIS A 114 0.59 -4.77 17.56
CA HIS A 114 1.50 -5.71 16.92
C HIS A 114 2.79 -5.92 17.74
N ARG A 115 3.30 -7.15 17.82
CA ARG A 115 4.49 -7.52 18.63
C ARG A 115 5.79 -6.94 18.05
N ASN A 116 5.92 -6.95 16.72
CA ASN A 116 7.07 -6.42 16.00
C ASN A 116 7.08 -4.87 15.97
N GLU A 117 8.19 -4.26 16.39
CA GLU A 117 8.42 -2.81 16.45
C GLU A 117 8.41 -2.12 15.09
N ASP A 118 9.01 -2.74 14.07
CA ASP A 118 9.09 -2.18 12.72
C ASP A 118 7.70 -2.12 12.09
N VAL A 119 6.88 -3.15 12.31
CA VAL A 119 5.48 -3.16 11.88
C VAL A 119 4.72 -2.00 12.54
N ARG A 120 4.94 -1.75 13.84
CA ARG A 120 4.30 -0.63 14.53
C ARG A 120 4.74 0.71 13.96
N PHE A 121 6.04 0.88 13.73
CA PHE A 121 6.62 2.10 13.19
C PHE A 121 6.05 2.44 11.80
N HIS A 122 6.08 1.49 10.88
CA HIS A 122 5.57 1.69 9.53
C HIS A 122 4.03 1.83 9.50
N ALA A 123 3.30 1.09 10.33
CA ALA A 123 1.84 1.24 10.44
C ALA A 123 1.45 2.64 10.93
N ARG A 124 2.20 3.20 11.88
CA ARG A 124 2.02 4.59 12.32
C ARG A 124 2.29 5.59 11.21
N LYS A 125 3.42 5.42 10.49
CA LYS A 125 3.78 6.27 9.35
C LYS A 125 2.70 6.25 8.25
N MET A 126 2.11 5.09 8.00
CA MET A 126 0.97 4.92 7.08
C MET A 126 -0.29 5.60 7.62
N TYR A 127 -0.63 5.41 8.89
CA TYR A 127 -1.80 6.02 9.51
C TYR A 127 -1.76 7.56 9.46
N GLU A 128 -0.62 8.16 9.79
CA GLU A 128 -0.43 9.62 9.75
C GLU A 128 -0.50 10.18 8.32
N ALA A 129 -0.03 9.42 7.33
CA ALA A 129 -0.11 9.79 5.92
C ALA A 129 -1.54 9.75 5.36
N ILE A 130 -2.36 8.77 5.77
CA ILE A 130 -3.74 8.58 5.31
C ILE A 130 -4.73 9.49 6.05
N LYS A 131 -4.40 9.96 7.26
CA LYS A 131 -5.27 10.82 8.10
C LYS A 131 -5.25 12.31 7.71
N SER A 132 -4.14 12.78 7.12
CA SER A 132 -3.97 14.19 6.71
C SER A 132 -4.71 14.51 5.42
#